data_AF-A0A7W1GEK0-F1
#
_entry.id   AF-A0A7W1GEK0-F1
#
_cell.length_a   1.000
_cell.length_b   1.000
_cell.length_c   1.000
_cell.angle_alpha   90.00
_cell.angle_beta   90.00
_cell.angle_gamma   90.00
#
_symmetry.space_group_name_H-M   'P 1'
#
loop_
_entity.id
_entity.type
_entity.pdbx_description
1 polymer ?
#
loop_
_entity_poly.entity_id
_entity_poly.type
_entity_poly.pdbx_seq_one_letter_code
_entity_poly.pdbx_strand_id
1 'polypeptide(L)'
;MNYGTDQLLNLLRAVRRRRQMLLTLRGVVMCLIVGAAVLLTAGWLADRYRHSESMLLPLRLSALLILGVALTLFLIKPLMKRISDTQLARLIEERFPNLHDRLVTAVEFSGEGENRASGAIVNRLRLDADRAAADVNLDAVIARRRVAAYGGAALGCLLMFVGVLKWGPDTLFRGVAQLVAPSNLASSAVNARSIIAKPGTARIPKGSDQQITASLVNFDAETVTVFARQLVTVEGAGSSSDDQQGQWNGQVMEPAKEKSDFELFLFNLQQPTEYFVEANGVRSETFRLDIID
;
A
#
# COMPACT_ATOMS: atom_id res chain seq x y z
N MET A 1 -16.09 -55.55 -4.94
CA MET A 1 -15.70 -55.01 -3.61
C MET A 1 -14.40 -54.25 -3.79
N ASN A 2 -14.42 -52.91 -3.78
CA ASN A 2 -13.30 -52.01 -4.14
C ASN A 2 -12.60 -51.36 -2.92
N TYR A 3 -12.65 -52.00 -1.74
CA TYR A 3 -12.13 -51.41 -0.50
C TYR A 3 -10.62 -51.17 -0.48
N GLY A 4 -9.85 -51.87 -1.33
CA GLY A 4 -8.39 -51.71 -1.40
C GLY A 4 -8.00 -50.34 -1.95
N THR A 5 -8.40 -50.03 -3.19
CA THR A 5 -7.97 -48.82 -3.93
C THR A 5 -8.19 -47.50 -3.19
N ASP A 6 -9.12 -47.48 -2.24
CA ASP A 6 -9.41 -46.30 -1.44
C ASP A 6 -8.28 -45.97 -0.45
N GLN A 7 -7.56 -46.95 0.11
CA GLN A 7 -6.54 -46.71 1.14
C GLN A 7 -5.27 -46.06 0.57
N LEU A 8 -4.67 -46.62 -0.49
CA LEU A 8 -3.51 -46.03 -1.15
C LEU A 8 -3.81 -44.64 -1.72
N LEU A 9 -4.98 -44.46 -2.36
CA LEU A 9 -5.40 -43.14 -2.86
C LEU A 9 -5.64 -42.15 -1.72
N ASN A 10 -6.23 -42.57 -0.60
CA ASN A 10 -6.44 -41.71 0.56
C ASN A 10 -5.11 -41.31 1.21
N LEU A 11 -4.14 -42.22 1.30
CA LEU A 11 -2.79 -41.92 1.78
C LEU A 11 -2.09 -40.90 0.87
N LEU A 12 -2.07 -41.13 -0.44
CA LEU A 12 -1.50 -40.20 -1.43
C LEU A 12 -2.17 -38.82 -1.37
N ARG A 13 -3.50 -38.76 -1.30
CA ARG A 13 -4.26 -37.50 -1.15
C ARG A 13 -3.93 -36.80 0.16
N ALA A 14 -3.86 -37.53 1.27
CA ALA A 14 -3.56 -36.96 2.59
C ALA A 14 -2.13 -36.39 2.65
N VAL A 15 -1.14 -37.10 2.11
CA VAL A 15 0.25 -36.62 1.99
C VAL A 15 0.32 -35.39 1.08
N ARG A 16 -0.34 -35.41 -0.08
CA ARG A 16 -0.42 -34.27 -1.00
C ARG A 16 -1.01 -33.04 -0.33
N ARG A 17 -2.16 -33.18 0.35
CA ARG A 17 -2.85 -32.07 1.02
C ARG A 17 -2.02 -31.48 2.15
N ARG A 18 -1.40 -32.32 3.00
CA ARG A 18 -0.53 -31.86 4.10
C ARG A 18 0.73 -31.14 3.57
N ARG A 19 1.34 -31.63 2.50
CA ARG A 19 2.49 -30.98 1.86
C ARG A 19 2.11 -29.62 1.25
N GLN A 20 1.00 -29.57 0.51
CA GLN A 20 0.49 -28.31 -0.05
C GLN A 20 0.14 -27.30 1.05
N MET A 21 -0.46 -27.76 2.16
CA MET A 21 -0.73 -26.90 3.32
C MET A 21 0.56 -26.32 3.93
N LEU A 22 1.64 -27.09 4.03
CA LEU A 22 2.93 -26.56 4.52
C LEU A 22 3.57 -25.55 3.57
N LEU A 23 3.54 -25.85 2.26
CA LEU A 23 4.12 -24.96 1.24
C LEU A 23 3.35 -23.64 1.15
N THR A 24 2.02 -23.69 1.20
CA THR A 24 1.16 -22.50 1.25
C THR A 24 1.42 -21.67 2.49
N LEU A 25 1.47 -22.30 3.67
CA LEU A 25 1.71 -21.60 4.93
C LEU A 25 3.08 -20.91 4.93
N ARG A 26 4.14 -21.59 4.46
CA ARG A 26 5.47 -21.00 4.32
C ARG A 26 5.49 -19.85 3.31
N GLY A 27 4.76 -20.01 2.20
CA GLY A 27 4.60 -18.98 1.17
C GLY A 27 3.92 -17.72 1.70
N VAL A 28 2.84 -17.90 2.47
CA VAL A 28 2.10 -16.81 3.13
C VAL A 28 3.00 -16.08 4.15
N VAL A 29 3.76 -16.81 4.97
CA VAL A 29 4.72 -16.19 5.91
C VAL A 29 5.74 -15.33 5.17
N MET A 30 6.36 -15.85 4.11
CA MET A 30 7.33 -15.09 3.32
C MET A 30 6.70 -13.86 2.67
N CYS A 31 5.48 -13.98 2.11
CA CYS A 31 4.77 -12.84 1.54
C CYS A 31 4.47 -11.77 2.58
N LEU A 32 4.06 -12.15 3.80
CA LEU A 32 3.81 -11.21 4.89
C LEU A 32 5.08 -10.50 5.34
N ILE A 33 6.20 -11.23 5.50
CA ILE A 33 7.48 -10.65 5.88
C ILE A 33 7.98 -9.67 4.82
N VAL A 34 7.98 -10.08 3.55
CA VAL A 34 8.42 -9.22 2.44
C VAL A 34 7.50 -8.02 2.28
N GLY A 35 6.18 -8.23 2.35
CA GLY A 35 5.20 -7.14 2.27
C GLY A 35 5.38 -6.11 3.39
N ALA A 36 5.57 -6.57 4.63
CA ALA A 36 5.84 -5.70 5.76
C ALA A 36 7.16 -4.92 5.59
N ALA A 37 8.24 -5.60 5.17
CA ALA A 37 9.53 -4.95 4.93
C ALA A 37 9.44 -3.88 3.83
N VAL A 38 8.75 -4.18 2.72
CA VAL A 38 8.53 -3.23 1.62
C VAL A 38 7.72 -2.03 2.09
N LEU A 39 6.64 -2.25 2.84
CA LEU A 39 5.79 -1.16 3.32
C LEU A 39 6.53 -0.25 4.33
N LEU A 40 7.31 -0.84 5.24
CA LEU A 40 8.11 -0.07 6.20
C LEU A 40 9.21 0.74 5.52
N THR A 41 9.93 0.13 4.58
CA THR A 41 11.01 0.81 3.84
C THR A 41 10.45 1.88 2.90
N ALA A 42 9.34 1.61 2.20
CA ALA A 42 8.68 2.59 1.35
C ALA A 42 8.08 3.75 2.15
N GLY A 43 7.46 3.49 3.31
CA GLY A 43 6.95 4.53 4.20
C GLY A 43 8.07 5.42 4.75
N TRP A 44 9.19 4.82 5.15
CA TRP A 44 10.37 5.56 5.61
C TRP A 44 11.01 6.40 4.49
N LEU A 45 11.13 5.86 3.28
CA LEU A 45 11.62 6.61 2.12
C LEU A 45 10.67 7.76 1.73
N ALA A 46 9.35 7.52 1.77
CA ALA A 46 8.35 8.52 1.41
C ALA A 46 8.40 9.75 2.33
N ASP A 47 8.61 9.54 3.64
CA ASP A 47 8.78 10.64 4.59
C ASP A 47 10.10 11.40 4.34
N ARG A 48 11.19 10.67 4.07
CA ARG A 48 12.51 11.25 3.76
C ARG A 48 12.50 12.12 2.49
N TYR A 49 11.79 11.68 1.46
CA TYR A 49 11.76 12.31 0.14
C TYR A 49 10.48 13.10 -0.14
N ARG A 50 9.75 13.51 0.91
CA ARG A 50 8.45 14.22 0.80
C ARG A 50 8.48 15.51 -0.04
N HIS A 51 9.67 16.07 -0.28
CA HIS A 51 9.87 17.32 -1.02
C HIS A 51 10.09 17.14 -2.53
N SER A 52 10.19 15.90 -3.04
CA SER A 52 10.45 15.63 -4.47
C SER A 52 9.31 14.83 -5.10
N GLU A 53 8.44 15.50 -5.84
CA GLU A 53 7.28 14.87 -6.49
C GLU A 53 7.68 13.79 -7.51
N SER A 54 8.85 13.92 -8.14
CA SER A 54 9.36 12.96 -9.14
C SER A 54 9.79 11.62 -8.54
N MET A 55 10.02 11.55 -7.23
CA MET A 55 10.57 10.35 -6.57
C MET A 55 9.49 9.40 -6.04
N LEU A 56 8.23 9.86 -5.97
CA LEU A 56 7.11 9.05 -5.46
C LEU A 56 6.63 7.99 -6.47
N LEU A 57 6.59 8.32 -7.77
CA LEU A 57 6.22 7.38 -8.84
C LEU A 57 7.14 6.14 -8.93
N PRO A 58 8.48 6.27 -9.01
CA PRO A 58 9.37 5.11 -9.07
C PRO A 58 9.34 4.30 -7.76
N LEU A 59 9.09 4.95 -6.61
CA LEU A 59 8.92 4.27 -5.33
C LEU A 59 7.65 3.40 -5.31
N ARG A 60 6.52 3.91 -5.85
CA ARG A 60 5.29 3.13 -6.01
C ARG A 60 5.49 1.93 -6.94
N LEU A 61 6.10 2.14 -8.11
CA LEU A 61 6.32 1.07 -9.09
C LEU A 61 7.23 -0.03 -8.52
N SER A 62 8.30 0.36 -7.84
CA SER A 62 9.23 -0.61 -7.24
C SER A 62 8.58 -1.39 -6.09
N ALA A 63 7.82 -0.75 -5.21
CA ALA A 63 7.08 -1.44 -4.15
C ALA A 63 6.08 -2.46 -4.71
N LEU A 64 5.31 -2.08 -5.74
CA LEU A 64 4.32 -2.96 -6.39
C LEU A 64 5.00 -4.12 -7.12
N LEU A 65 6.13 -3.85 -7.80
CA LEU A 65 6.92 -4.87 -8.47
C LEU A 65 7.49 -5.89 -7.47
N ILE A 66 8.08 -5.44 -6.36
CA ILE A 66 8.62 -6.34 -5.33
C ILE A 66 7.50 -7.19 -4.71
N LEU A 67 6.34 -6.59 -4.42
CA LEU A 67 5.19 -7.32 -3.90
C LEU A 67 4.68 -8.37 -4.89
N GLY A 68 4.59 -8.02 -6.18
CA GLY A 68 4.19 -8.92 -7.26
C GLY A 68 5.17 -10.08 -7.44
N VAL A 69 6.48 -9.80 -7.40
CA VAL A 69 7.54 -10.82 -7.46
C VAL A 69 7.47 -11.75 -6.24
N ALA A 70 7.26 -11.21 -5.04
CA ALA A 70 7.11 -12.02 -3.84
C ALA A 70 5.89 -12.94 -3.92
N LEU A 71 4.73 -12.40 -4.34
CA LEU A 71 3.50 -13.17 -4.50
C LEU A 71 3.66 -14.29 -5.54
N THR A 72 4.30 -13.98 -6.67
CA THR A 72 4.52 -14.96 -7.74
C THR A 72 5.48 -16.07 -7.32
N LEU A 73 6.62 -15.73 -6.72
CA LEU A 73 7.65 -16.71 -6.34
C LEU A 73 7.26 -17.54 -5.12
N PHE A 74 6.66 -16.92 -4.09
CA PHE A 74 6.40 -17.58 -2.81
C PHE A 74 4.99 -18.15 -2.68
N LEU A 75 4.01 -17.66 -3.44
CA LEU A 75 2.63 -18.16 -3.35
C LEU A 75 2.17 -18.85 -4.63
N ILE A 76 2.27 -18.21 -5.79
CA ILE A 76 1.71 -18.72 -7.04
C ILE A 76 2.51 -19.91 -7.58
N LYS A 77 3.83 -19.76 -7.76
CA LYS A 77 4.73 -20.79 -8.29
C LYS A 77 4.71 -22.12 -7.50
N PRO A 78 4.75 -22.13 -6.15
CA PRO A 78 4.63 -23.39 -5.40
C PRO A 78 3.24 -24.02 -5.49
N LEU A 79 2.19 -23.23 -5.68
CA LEU A 79 0.82 -23.74 -5.85
C LEU A 79 0.59 -24.36 -7.23
N MET A 80 1.23 -23.81 -8.26
CA MET A 80 1.14 -24.28 -9.64
C MET A 80 1.98 -25.54 -9.91
N LYS A 81 2.97 -25.86 -9.06
CA LYS A 81 3.84 -27.01 -9.26
C LYS A 81 3.07 -28.31 -8.99
N ARG A 82 2.49 -28.91 -10.04
CA ARG A 82 1.86 -30.23 -9.99
C ARG A 82 2.95 -31.30 -9.88
N ILE A 83 2.80 -32.20 -8.92
CA ILE A 83 3.71 -33.33 -8.67
C ILE A 83 2.95 -34.60 -9.02
N SER A 84 3.53 -35.43 -9.88
CA SER A 84 2.92 -36.69 -10.29
C SER A 84 2.78 -37.64 -9.10
N ASP A 85 1.79 -38.52 -9.17
CA ASP A 85 1.52 -39.53 -8.13
C ASP A 85 2.75 -40.45 -7.95
N THR A 86 3.49 -40.74 -9.02
CA THR A 86 4.75 -41.50 -9.00
C THR A 86 5.87 -40.81 -8.22
N GLN A 87 6.07 -39.49 -8.39
CA GLN A 87 7.03 -38.73 -7.60
C GLN A 87 6.63 -38.66 -6.13
N LEU A 88 5.34 -38.65 -5.83
CA LEU A 88 4.84 -38.64 -4.45
C LEU A 88 5.04 -40.01 -3.78
N ALA A 89 4.79 -41.11 -4.50
CA ALA A 89 5.08 -42.47 -4.05
C ALA A 89 6.58 -42.65 -3.74
N ARG A 90 7.44 -42.21 -4.65
CA ARG A 90 8.91 -42.27 -4.47
C ARG A 90 9.39 -41.48 -3.25
N LEU A 91 8.82 -40.28 -3.02
CA LEU A 91 9.14 -39.47 -1.85
C LEU A 91 8.69 -40.11 -0.52
N ILE A 92 7.60 -40.88 -0.54
CA ILE A 92 7.12 -41.62 0.63
C ILE A 92 8.09 -42.77 0.92
N GLU A 93 8.49 -43.54 -0.08
CA GLU A 93 9.41 -44.67 0.09
C GLU A 93 10.83 -44.24 0.49
N GLU A 94 11.34 -43.11 0.00
CA GLU A 94 12.60 -42.53 0.47
C GLU A 94 12.59 -42.25 1.98
N ARG A 95 11.42 -42.02 2.60
CA ARG A 95 11.27 -41.85 4.05
C ARG A 95 10.95 -43.15 4.79
N PHE A 96 10.41 -44.16 4.10
CA PHE A 96 10.05 -45.45 4.67
C PHE A 96 10.68 -46.58 3.84
N PRO A 97 11.94 -46.94 4.12
CA PRO A 97 12.66 -47.98 3.38
C PRO A 97 11.94 -49.34 3.39
N ASN A 98 11.11 -49.59 4.41
CA ASN A 98 10.34 -50.81 4.60
C ASN A 98 9.32 -51.08 3.49
N LEU A 99 9.03 -50.11 2.62
CA LEU A 99 8.05 -50.26 1.55
C LEU A 99 8.61 -50.87 0.26
N HIS A 100 9.94 -51.05 0.13
CA HIS A 100 10.59 -51.84 -0.92
C HIS A 100 10.04 -51.62 -2.36
N ASP A 101 9.88 -50.37 -2.82
CA ASP A 101 9.38 -50.01 -4.16
C ASP A 101 7.92 -50.40 -4.48
N ARG A 102 7.16 -50.89 -3.49
CA ARG A 102 5.79 -51.39 -3.69
C ARG A 102 4.79 -50.29 -4.09
N LEU A 103 4.92 -49.07 -3.54
CA LEU A 103 4.06 -47.94 -3.89
C LEU A 103 4.42 -47.35 -5.25
N VAL A 104 5.71 -47.19 -5.56
CA VAL A 104 6.15 -46.67 -6.86
C VAL A 104 5.68 -47.59 -7.97
N THR A 105 5.92 -48.89 -7.83
CA THR A 105 5.49 -49.91 -8.80
C THR A 105 3.96 -49.94 -8.94
N ALA A 106 3.20 -49.92 -7.83
CA ALA A 106 1.74 -49.91 -7.91
C ALA A 106 1.17 -48.67 -8.63
N VAL A 107 1.78 -47.49 -8.44
CA VAL A 107 1.34 -46.26 -9.11
C VAL A 107 1.70 -46.26 -10.59
N GLU A 108 2.92 -46.70 -10.97
CA GLU A 108 3.34 -46.80 -12.38
C GLU A 108 2.43 -47.74 -13.19
N PHE A 109 2.08 -48.90 -12.63
CA PHE A 109 1.19 -49.86 -13.28
C PHE A 109 -0.30 -49.47 -13.24
N SER A 110 -0.68 -48.50 -12.39
CA SER A 110 -2.06 -47.98 -12.36
C SER A 110 -2.34 -46.84 -13.33
N GLY A 111 -1.31 -46.15 -13.83
CA GLY A 111 -1.44 -45.03 -14.76
C GLY A 111 -1.12 -45.41 -16.20
N GLU A 112 0.16 -45.64 -16.49
CA GLU A 112 0.65 -45.88 -17.85
C GLU A 112 0.81 -47.37 -18.18
N GLY A 113 0.93 -48.23 -17.15
CA GLY A 113 1.14 -49.67 -17.28
C GLY A 113 -0.13 -50.54 -17.29
N GLU A 114 -1.32 -49.96 -17.14
CA GLU A 114 -2.57 -50.74 -16.99
C GLU A 114 -2.89 -51.57 -18.23
N ASN A 115 -2.51 -51.09 -19.42
CA ASN A 115 -2.64 -51.84 -20.68
C ASN A 115 -1.47 -52.81 -20.97
N ARG A 116 -0.39 -52.77 -20.18
CA ARG A 116 0.83 -53.58 -20.42
C ARG A 116 0.93 -54.82 -19.53
N ALA A 117 0.10 -54.92 -18.48
CA ALA A 117 0.12 -56.01 -17.52
C ALA A 117 -1.25 -56.70 -17.44
N SER A 118 -1.26 -57.99 -17.08
CA SER A 118 -2.50 -58.71 -16.88
C SER A 118 -3.25 -58.16 -15.65
N GLY A 119 -4.57 -57.97 -15.78
CA GLY A 119 -5.39 -57.35 -14.72
C GLY A 119 -5.29 -58.05 -13.36
N ALA A 120 -4.98 -59.35 -13.34
CA ALA A 120 -4.75 -60.11 -12.11
C ALA A 120 -3.44 -59.74 -11.39
N ILE A 121 -2.36 -59.46 -12.13
CA ILE A 121 -1.07 -59.02 -11.57
C ILE A 121 -1.22 -57.61 -11.02
N VAL A 122 -1.84 -56.70 -11.78
CA VAL A 122 -2.12 -55.32 -11.33
C VAL A 122 -2.96 -55.32 -10.05
N ASN A 123 -3.98 -56.19 -9.98
CA ASN A 123 -4.83 -56.27 -8.80
C ASN A 123 -4.08 -56.82 -7.56
N ARG A 124 -3.17 -57.78 -7.73
CA ARG A 124 -2.31 -58.23 -6.63
C ARG A 124 -1.30 -57.19 -6.19
N LEU A 125 -0.70 -56.44 -7.11
CA LEU A 125 0.21 -55.33 -6.81
C LEU A 125 -0.50 -54.24 -6.01
N ARG A 126 -1.75 -53.90 -6.40
CA ARG A 126 -2.61 -52.96 -5.68
C ARG A 126 -2.87 -53.42 -4.25
N LEU A 127 -3.28 -54.67 -4.06
CA LEU A 127 -3.56 -55.24 -2.74
C LEU A 127 -2.32 -55.27 -1.82
N ASP A 128 -1.14 -55.55 -2.37
CA ASP A 128 0.11 -55.57 -1.59
C ASP A 128 0.56 -54.14 -1.23
N ALA A 129 0.37 -53.17 -2.14
CA ALA A 129 0.62 -51.77 -1.87
C ALA A 129 -0.34 -51.16 -0.85
N ASP A 130 -1.62 -51.57 -0.83
CA ASP A 130 -2.58 -51.13 0.20
C ASP A 130 -2.21 -51.66 1.59
N ARG A 131 -1.79 -52.92 1.70
CA ARG A 131 -1.32 -53.49 2.97
C ARG A 131 -0.08 -52.75 3.48
N ALA A 132 0.86 -52.46 2.58
CA ALA A 132 2.05 -51.68 2.92
C ALA A 132 1.70 -50.22 3.29
N ALA A 133 0.69 -49.63 2.66
CA ALA A 133 0.20 -48.28 2.96
C ALA A 133 -0.51 -48.19 4.32
N ALA A 134 -1.24 -49.23 4.73
CA ALA A 134 -1.94 -49.28 6.01
C ALA A 134 -0.99 -49.26 7.22
N ASP A 135 0.25 -49.73 7.05
CA ASP A 135 1.27 -49.78 8.09
C ASP A 135 2.06 -48.45 8.22
N VAL A 136 1.82 -47.49 7.32
CA VAL A 136 2.48 -46.17 7.33
C VAL A 136 1.73 -45.19 8.20
N ASN A 137 2.32 -44.83 9.34
CA ASN A 137 1.82 -43.75 10.18
C ASN A 137 2.10 -42.37 9.56
N LEU A 138 1.08 -41.75 8.96
CA LEU A 138 1.16 -40.41 8.33
C LEU A 138 1.66 -39.30 9.27
N ASP A 139 1.46 -39.46 10.57
CA ASP A 139 1.87 -38.47 11.58
C ASP A 139 3.39 -38.48 11.85
N ALA A 140 4.09 -39.58 11.51
CA ALA A 140 5.55 -39.65 11.53
C ALA A 140 6.19 -38.96 10.31
N VAL A 141 5.49 -38.91 9.17
CA VAL A 141 6.01 -38.34 7.91
C VAL A 141 6.19 -36.83 8.02
N ILE A 142 5.28 -36.14 8.71
CA ILE A 142 5.26 -34.68 8.82
C ILE A 142 4.76 -34.29 10.22
N ALA A 143 5.67 -33.96 11.12
CA ALA A 143 5.35 -33.56 12.48
C ALA A 143 4.35 -32.38 12.50
N ARG A 144 3.17 -32.60 13.09
CA ARG A 144 2.10 -31.60 13.29
C ARG A 144 2.62 -30.31 13.95
N ARG A 145 3.66 -30.43 14.78
CA ARG A 145 4.40 -29.32 15.41
C ARG A 145 5.03 -28.35 14.40
N ARG A 146 5.52 -28.80 13.24
CA ARG A 146 6.07 -27.90 12.22
C ARG A 146 4.96 -27.10 11.55
N VAL A 147 3.83 -27.74 11.23
CA VAL A 147 2.65 -27.06 10.66
C VAL A 147 2.15 -25.98 11.64
N ALA A 148 2.04 -26.32 12.92
CA ALA A 148 1.64 -25.39 13.97
C ALA A 148 2.65 -24.24 14.16
N ALA A 149 3.96 -24.53 14.12
CA ALA A 149 4.99 -23.50 14.25
C ALA A 149 4.97 -22.50 13.08
N TYR A 150 4.85 -22.98 11.84
CA TYR A 150 4.73 -22.09 10.68
C TYR A 150 3.39 -21.34 10.66
N GLY A 151 2.30 -21.97 11.12
CA GLY A 151 1.01 -21.31 11.26
C GLY A 151 1.01 -20.22 12.34
N GLY A 152 1.64 -20.49 13.47
CA GLY A 152 1.86 -19.51 14.54
C GLY A 152 2.74 -18.36 14.09
N ALA A 153 3.82 -18.63 13.34
CA ALA A 153 4.65 -17.58 12.75
C ALA A 153 3.86 -16.72 11.75
N ALA A 154 3.02 -17.33 10.91
CA ALA A 154 2.15 -16.61 9.98
C ALA A 154 1.18 -15.69 10.72
N LEU A 155 0.52 -16.22 11.74
CA LEU A 155 -0.40 -15.46 12.59
C LEU A 155 0.33 -14.33 13.32
N GLY A 156 1.53 -14.59 13.85
CA GLY A 156 2.36 -13.59 14.52
C GLY A 156 2.77 -12.46 13.58
N CYS A 157 3.22 -12.75 12.37
CA CYS A 157 3.52 -11.75 11.36
C CYS A 157 2.28 -10.94 10.96
N LEU A 158 1.12 -11.59 10.81
CA LEU A 158 -0.15 -10.92 10.50
C LEU A 158 -0.56 -9.96 11.62
N LEU A 159 -0.52 -10.43 12.88
CA LEU A 159 -0.88 -9.62 14.05
C LEU A 159 0.10 -8.47 14.24
N MET A 160 1.40 -8.70 14.03
CA MET A 160 2.40 -7.63 14.05
C MET A 160 2.10 -6.59 12.95
N PHE A 161 1.78 -7.03 11.73
CA PHE A 161 1.43 -6.15 10.63
C PHE A 161 0.19 -5.30 10.95
N VAL A 162 -0.88 -5.93 11.42
CA VAL A 162 -2.11 -5.24 11.85
C VAL A 162 -1.83 -4.29 13.02
N GLY A 163 -0.99 -4.70 13.97
CA GLY A 163 -0.59 -3.90 15.12
C GLY A 163 0.16 -2.63 14.71
N VAL A 164 1.12 -2.75 13.79
CA VAL A 164 1.81 -1.58 13.20
C VAL A 164 0.84 -0.70 12.44
N LEU A 165 -0.16 -1.26 11.75
CA LEU A 165 -1.15 -0.45 11.04
C LEU A 165 -2.10 0.31 11.99
N LYS A 166 -2.39 -0.24 13.17
CA LYS A 166 -3.31 0.33 14.16
C LYS A 166 -2.65 1.27 15.17
N TRP A 167 -1.41 0.99 15.56
CA TRP A 167 -0.66 1.73 16.58
C TRP A 167 0.66 2.30 16.08
N GLY A 168 0.95 2.18 14.78
CA GLY A 168 2.16 2.74 14.20
C GLY A 168 2.16 4.26 14.19
N PRO A 169 3.34 4.89 14.06
CA PRO A 169 3.49 6.33 13.93
C PRO A 169 2.65 6.89 12.77
N ASP A 170 1.96 8.01 12.99
CA ASP A 170 1.16 8.68 11.95
C ASP A 170 1.96 9.03 10.68
N THR A 171 3.28 9.13 10.79
CA THR A 171 4.20 9.35 9.66
C THR A 171 4.20 8.17 8.68
N LEU A 172 4.15 6.94 9.18
CA LEU A 172 4.08 5.74 8.34
C LEU A 172 2.73 5.65 7.63
N PHE A 173 1.64 5.95 8.34
CA PHE A 173 0.30 5.94 7.77
C PHE A 173 0.16 7.01 6.69
N ARG A 174 0.69 8.23 6.93
CA ARG A 174 0.72 9.31 5.93
C ARG A 174 1.55 8.92 4.70
N GLY A 175 2.71 8.30 4.88
CA GLY A 175 3.55 7.82 3.78
C GLY A 175 2.87 6.73 2.94
N VAL A 176 2.22 5.74 3.57
CA VAL A 176 1.46 4.68 2.89
C VAL A 176 0.23 5.24 2.19
N ALA A 177 -0.51 6.16 2.82
CA ALA A 177 -1.64 6.85 2.20
C ALA A 177 -1.18 7.64 0.97
N GLN A 178 -0.02 8.29 1.02
CA GLN A 178 0.59 8.94 -0.13
C GLN A 178 1.08 7.98 -1.22
N LEU A 179 1.30 6.69 -0.95
CA LEU A 179 1.65 5.69 -1.96
C LEU A 179 0.40 5.10 -2.64
N VAL A 180 -0.70 4.96 -1.88
CA VAL A 180 -1.95 4.34 -2.34
C VAL A 180 -2.92 5.34 -2.97
N ALA A 181 -2.89 6.61 -2.55
CA ALA A 181 -3.78 7.62 -3.09
C ALA A 181 -3.53 7.84 -4.60
N PRO A 182 -4.60 7.91 -5.41
CA PRO A 182 -4.51 8.28 -6.83
C PRO A 182 -3.67 9.55 -6.99
N SER A 183 -2.82 9.62 -8.01
CA SER A 183 -1.95 10.79 -8.30
C SER A 183 -2.72 12.11 -8.29
N ASN A 184 -3.99 12.06 -8.70
CA ASN A 184 -4.89 13.20 -8.84
C ASN A 184 -5.39 13.73 -7.47
N LEU A 185 -5.26 12.92 -6.40
CA LEU A 185 -5.66 13.24 -5.02
C LEU A 185 -4.44 13.39 -4.09
N ALA A 186 -3.31 12.75 -4.44
CA ALA A 186 -2.08 12.78 -3.65
C ALA A 186 -1.36 14.14 -3.70
N SER A 187 -1.46 14.87 -4.82
CA SER A 187 -0.86 16.20 -4.98
C SER A 187 -1.66 17.32 -4.30
N SER A 188 -2.96 17.11 -4.03
CA SER A 188 -3.86 18.20 -3.61
C SER A 188 -4.48 18.08 -2.22
N ALA A 189 -4.56 16.88 -1.61
CA ALA A 189 -5.40 16.72 -0.42
C ALA A 189 -4.65 16.59 0.92
N VAL A 190 -3.41 16.07 0.94
CA VAL A 190 -2.74 15.71 2.21
C VAL A 190 -1.56 16.61 2.56
N ASN A 191 -0.93 17.26 1.57
CA ASN A 191 0.19 18.20 1.77
C ASN A 191 0.14 19.37 0.78
N ALA A 192 -1.06 19.77 0.33
CA ALA A 192 -1.16 20.98 -0.47
C ALA A 192 -0.67 22.15 0.38
N ARG A 193 0.34 22.86 -0.13
CA ARG A 193 0.80 24.11 0.44
C ARG A 193 -0.30 25.13 0.22
N SER A 194 -0.84 25.69 1.29
CA SER A 194 -1.88 26.69 1.20
C SER A 194 -1.62 27.83 2.17
N ILE A 195 -2.12 29.00 1.82
CA ILE A 195 -2.03 30.20 2.64
C ILE A 195 -3.45 30.57 3.05
N ILE A 196 -3.71 30.59 4.35
CA ILE A 196 -4.98 31.04 4.89
C ILE A 196 -4.84 32.51 5.27
N ALA A 197 -5.54 33.39 4.57
CA ALA A 197 -5.55 34.81 4.89
C ALA A 197 -6.83 35.18 5.64
N LYS A 198 -6.69 35.95 6.72
CA LYS A 198 -7.78 36.58 7.48
C LYS A 198 -7.69 38.11 7.34
N PRO A 199 -8.81 38.83 7.24
CA PRO A 199 -10.20 38.35 7.33
C PRO A 199 -10.71 37.61 6.07
N GLY A 200 -9.95 37.62 4.98
CA GLY A 200 -10.40 37.12 3.68
C GLY A 200 -11.24 38.19 3.00
N THR A 201 -12.43 37.84 2.51
CA THR A 201 -13.38 38.83 1.97
C THR A 201 -14.17 39.48 3.09
N ALA A 202 -14.10 40.81 3.21
CA ALA A 202 -14.71 41.55 4.30
C ALA A 202 -15.29 42.90 3.84
N ARG A 203 -16.25 43.42 4.61
CA ARG A 203 -16.78 44.77 4.46
C ARG A 203 -16.23 45.66 5.56
N ILE A 204 -15.63 46.77 5.18
CA ILE A 204 -14.92 47.67 6.11
C ILE A 204 -15.41 49.12 5.94
N PRO A 205 -15.47 49.92 7.02
CA PRO A 205 -15.80 51.34 6.92
C PRO A 205 -14.75 52.11 6.12
N LYS A 206 -15.17 53.17 5.45
CA LYS A 206 -14.28 54.07 4.72
C LYS A 206 -13.26 54.72 5.66
N GLY A 207 -11.99 54.73 5.24
CA GLY A 207 -10.87 55.27 6.01
C GLY A 207 -10.39 54.37 7.14
N SER A 208 -10.89 53.15 7.27
CA SER A 208 -10.43 52.20 8.27
C SER A 208 -9.09 51.56 7.91
N ASP A 209 -8.37 51.14 8.95
CA ASP A 209 -7.16 50.32 8.82
C ASP A 209 -7.53 48.84 8.95
N GLN A 210 -7.02 48.00 8.06
CA GLN A 210 -7.29 46.57 8.06
C GLN A 210 -6.01 45.76 8.27
N GLN A 211 -5.98 44.98 9.34
CA GLN A 211 -4.94 43.97 9.57
C GLN A 211 -5.22 42.74 8.70
N ILE A 212 -4.22 42.32 7.94
CA ILE A 212 -4.22 41.06 7.18
C ILE A 212 -3.28 40.10 7.90
N THR A 213 -3.80 38.94 8.27
CA THR A 213 -3.00 37.85 8.85
C THR A 213 -2.94 36.71 7.84
N ALA A 214 -1.73 36.24 7.52
CA ALA A 214 -1.48 35.10 6.66
C ALA A 214 -0.87 33.96 7.48
N SER A 215 -1.57 32.84 7.56
CA SER A 215 -1.08 31.61 8.17
C SER A 215 -0.62 30.64 7.08
N LEU A 216 0.65 30.23 7.12
CA LEU A 216 1.21 29.26 6.18
C LEU A 216 0.87 27.82 6.62
N VAL A 217 0.30 27.03 5.72
CA VAL A 217 -0.11 25.65 6.01
C VAL A 217 0.75 24.68 5.19
N ASN A 218 1.44 23.76 5.87
CA ASN A 218 2.31 22.73 5.29
C ASN A 218 3.60 23.24 4.60
N PHE A 219 4.00 24.49 4.84
CA PHE A 219 5.31 25.02 4.45
C PHE A 219 5.71 26.22 5.31
N ASP A 220 7.01 26.51 5.34
CA ASP A 220 7.58 27.71 5.94
C ASP A 220 8.15 28.61 4.83
N ALA A 221 8.10 29.92 5.04
CA ALA A 221 8.72 30.91 4.17
C ALA A 221 9.42 31.97 5.01
N GLU A 222 10.56 32.46 4.53
CA GLU A 222 11.29 33.57 5.16
C GLU A 222 10.63 34.91 4.86
N THR A 223 10.03 35.02 3.68
CA THR A 223 9.35 36.22 3.19
C THR A 223 7.95 35.85 2.69
N VAL A 224 6.97 36.62 3.15
CA VAL A 224 5.57 36.55 2.71
C VAL A 224 5.18 37.93 2.21
N THR A 225 4.58 38.01 1.03
CA THR A 225 4.22 39.28 0.40
C THR A 225 2.72 39.34 0.17
N VAL A 226 2.08 40.42 0.62
CA VAL A 226 0.70 40.76 0.24
C VAL A 226 0.76 41.61 -1.01
N PHE A 227 0.04 41.19 -2.04
CA PHE A 227 -0.23 42.02 -3.21
C PHE A 227 -1.62 42.59 -3.08
N ALA A 228 -1.75 43.91 -3.13
CA ALA A 228 -3.03 44.61 -3.08
C ALA A 228 -3.18 45.54 -4.29
N ARG A 229 -4.41 45.69 -4.79
CA ARG A 229 -4.77 46.66 -5.82
C ARG A 229 -6.06 47.38 -5.45
N GLN A 230 -6.10 48.69 -5.69
CA GLN A 230 -7.30 49.49 -5.53
C GLN A 230 -8.12 49.44 -6.82
N LEU A 231 -9.42 49.22 -6.68
CA LEU A 231 -10.37 49.24 -7.79
C LEU A 231 -10.76 50.70 -8.05
N VAL A 232 -10.39 51.20 -9.22
CA VAL A 232 -10.72 52.57 -9.64
C VAL A 232 -12.05 52.55 -10.38
N THR A 233 -13.09 53.13 -9.80
CA THR A 233 -14.34 53.39 -10.52
C THR A 233 -14.15 54.62 -11.41
N VAL A 234 -13.95 54.40 -12.70
CA VAL A 234 -13.92 55.50 -13.68
C VAL A 234 -15.38 55.88 -13.99
N GLU A 235 -15.84 57.01 -13.46
CA GLU A 235 -17.12 57.61 -13.88
C GLU A 235 -16.98 58.15 -15.31
N GLY A 236 -17.38 57.32 -16.27
CA GLY A 236 -17.43 57.67 -17.69
C GLY A 236 -18.07 56.54 -18.49
N ALA A 237 -19.15 56.86 -19.22
CA ALA A 237 -19.91 55.91 -20.01
C ALA A 237 -19.02 55.25 -21.09
N GLY A 238 -18.72 53.97 -20.91
CA GLY A 238 -18.08 53.14 -21.93
C GLY A 238 -16.74 52.46 -21.56
N SER A 239 -16.37 52.34 -20.28
CA SER A 239 -15.18 51.57 -19.91
C SER A 239 -15.48 50.06 -19.82
N SER A 240 -14.73 49.27 -20.59
CA SER A 240 -14.68 47.81 -20.51
C SER A 240 -14.33 47.38 -19.08
N SER A 241 -14.90 46.28 -18.59
CA SER A 241 -14.64 45.73 -17.25
C SER A 241 -13.18 45.43 -16.95
N ASP A 242 -12.32 45.35 -17.98
CA ASP A 242 -10.89 45.06 -17.85
C ASP A 242 -10.03 46.33 -17.63
N ASP A 243 -10.54 47.52 -18.02
CA ASP A 243 -9.80 48.81 -17.95
C ASP A 243 -9.87 49.48 -16.56
N GLN A 244 -10.63 48.91 -15.62
CA GLN A 244 -10.89 49.46 -14.28
C GLN A 244 -10.07 48.80 -13.16
N GLN A 245 -8.91 48.21 -13.48
CA GLN A 245 -8.08 47.48 -12.52
C GLN A 245 -6.78 48.24 -12.24
N GLY A 246 -6.58 48.69 -11.00
CA GLY A 246 -5.32 49.27 -10.55
C GLY A 246 -4.16 48.26 -10.60
N GLN A 247 -2.92 48.76 -10.64
CA GLN A 247 -1.72 47.93 -10.61
C GLN A 247 -1.57 47.24 -9.23
N TRP A 248 -1.17 45.97 -9.24
CA TRP A 248 -0.83 45.23 -8.03
C TRP A 248 0.42 45.83 -7.38
N ASN A 249 0.30 46.23 -6.11
CA ASN A 249 1.41 46.67 -5.29
C ASN A 249 1.73 45.60 -4.23
N GLY A 250 2.99 45.16 -4.18
CA GLY A 250 3.46 44.13 -3.27
C GLY A 250 4.12 44.72 -2.02
N GLN A 251 3.70 44.29 -0.84
CA GLN A 251 4.28 44.67 0.43
C GLN A 251 4.62 43.43 1.26
N VAL A 252 5.86 43.40 1.78
CA VAL A 252 6.33 42.30 2.63
C VAL A 252 5.65 42.37 3.99
N MET A 253 5.16 41.22 4.46
CA MET A 253 4.53 41.07 5.78
C MET A 253 5.58 40.87 6.87
N GLU A 254 5.23 41.24 8.10
CA GLU A 254 6.05 41.02 9.28
C GLU A 254 5.68 39.69 9.96
N PRO A 255 6.62 38.95 10.55
CA PRO A 255 6.32 37.74 11.29
C PRO A 255 5.52 38.07 12.56
N ALA A 256 4.40 37.36 12.77
CA ALA A 256 3.53 37.53 13.92
C ALA A 256 4.03 36.72 15.14
N LYS A 257 3.24 36.69 16.22
CA LYS A 257 3.58 35.97 17.47
C LYS A 257 3.70 34.45 17.29
N GLU A 258 2.98 33.86 16.34
CA GLU A 258 3.09 32.45 16.01
C GLU A 258 4.10 32.23 14.86
N LYS A 259 4.87 31.14 14.95
CA LYS A 259 6.04 30.89 14.07
C LYS A 259 5.70 30.82 12.56
N SER A 260 4.44 30.56 12.22
CA SER A 260 3.94 30.39 10.85
C SER A 260 2.95 31.47 10.40
N ASP A 261 2.74 32.49 11.24
CA ASP A 261 1.81 33.57 10.96
C ASP A 261 2.56 34.85 10.61
N PHE A 262 2.03 35.57 9.64
CA PHE A 262 2.54 36.85 9.18
C PHE A 262 1.43 37.89 9.23
N GLU A 263 1.77 39.13 9.56
CA GLU A 263 0.83 40.22 9.68
C GLU A 263 1.28 41.46 8.89
N LEU A 264 0.29 42.16 8.34
CA LEU A 264 0.48 43.43 7.65
C LEU A 264 -0.76 44.30 7.84
N PHE A 265 -0.57 45.59 8.09
CA PHE A 265 -1.64 46.57 8.11
C PHE A 265 -1.76 47.29 6.78
N LEU A 266 -2.96 47.26 6.19
CA LEU A 266 -3.35 48.16 5.11
C LEU A 266 -4.02 49.39 5.73
N PHE A 267 -3.40 50.56 5.55
CA PHE A 267 -3.84 51.79 6.19
C PHE A 267 -4.78 52.59 5.31
N ASN A 268 -5.71 53.30 5.95
CA ASN A 268 -6.57 54.33 5.35
C ASN A 268 -7.24 53.86 4.04
N LEU A 269 -8.00 52.78 4.11
CA LEU A 269 -8.66 52.20 2.95
C LEU A 269 -9.83 53.08 2.49
N GLN A 270 -9.68 53.73 1.34
CA GLN A 270 -10.65 54.68 0.77
C GLN A 270 -11.43 54.12 -0.42
N GLN A 271 -10.87 53.15 -1.15
CA GLN A 271 -11.49 52.50 -2.31
C GLN A 271 -11.52 50.97 -2.15
N PRO A 272 -12.52 50.28 -2.71
CA PRO A 272 -12.57 48.82 -2.70
C PRO A 272 -11.24 48.23 -3.15
N THR A 273 -10.69 47.31 -2.37
CA THR A 273 -9.33 46.81 -2.54
C THR A 273 -9.34 45.30 -2.67
N GLU A 274 -8.73 44.77 -3.72
CA GLU A 274 -8.49 43.34 -3.85
C GLU A 274 -7.08 43.01 -3.39
N TYR A 275 -6.92 41.88 -2.71
CA TYR A 275 -5.63 41.44 -2.23
C TYR A 275 -5.46 39.93 -2.32
N PHE A 276 -4.23 39.48 -2.47
CA PHE A 276 -3.83 38.08 -2.29
C PHE A 276 -2.47 38.02 -1.61
N VAL A 277 -2.14 36.87 -1.05
CA VAL A 277 -0.87 36.63 -0.37
C VAL A 277 -0.07 35.60 -1.17
N GLU A 278 1.22 35.85 -1.30
CA GLU A 278 2.16 34.96 -1.96
C GLU A 278 3.39 34.69 -1.09
N ALA A 279 3.79 33.43 -1.03
CA ALA A 279 4.99 32.99 -0.33
C ALA A 279 5.61 31.77 -1.05
N ASN A 280 6.90 31.81 -1.35
CA ASN A 280 7.63 30.71 -2.01
C ASN A 280 6.91 30.12 -3.25
N GLY A 281 6.29 30.97 -4.07
CA GLY A 281 5.55 30.58 -5.28
C GLY A 281 4.18 29.94 -5.03
N VAL A 282 3.69 29.93 -3.78
CA VAL A 282 2.32 29.54 -3.41
C VAL A 282 1.49 30.80 -3.27
N ARG A 283 0.36 30.86 -3.97
CA ARG A 283 -0.56 31.99 -3.97
C ARG A 283 -1.87 31.63 -3.26
N SER A 284 -2.37 32.52 -2.40
CA SER A 284 -3.71 32.39 -1.82
C SER A 284 -4.81 32.65 -2.86
N GLU A 285 -6.06 32.40 -2.46
CA GLU A 285 -7.20 32.97 -3.18
C GLU A 285 -7.12 34.51 -3.20
N THR A 286 -7.79 35.12 -4.18
CA THR A 286 -7.90 36.59 -4.23
C THR A 286 -9.11 37.00 -3.41
N PHE A 287 -8.88 37.84 -2.42
CA PHE A 287 -9.88 38.36 -1.50
C PHE A 287 -10.24 39.80 -1.85
N ARG A 288 -11.42 40.23 -1.43
CA ARG A 288 -11.93 41.58 -1.69
C ARG A 288 -12.37 42.27 -0.40
N LEU A 289 -11.88 43.48 -0.20
CA LEU A 289 -12.29 44.39 0.85
C LEU A 289 -13.26 45.41 0.23
N ASP A 290 -14.55 45.23 0.53
CA ASP A 290 -15.59 46.16 0.13
C ASP A 290 -15.71 47.30 1.13
N ILE A 291 -15.83 48.52 0.63
CA ILE A 291 -15.94 49.71 1.49
C ILE A 291 -17.38 50.12 1.64
N ILE A 292 -17.79 50.34 2.89
CA ILE A 292 -19.07 50.92 3.27
C ILE A 292 -18.85 52.33 3.83
N ASP A 293 -19.77 53.24 3.52
CA ASP A 293 -19.75 54.64 3.98
C ASP A 293 -20.30 54.77 5.41
#